data_AF-A0A497AQX9-F1
#
_entry.id   AF-A0A497AQX9-F1
#
_cell.length_a   1.000
_cell.length_b   1.000
_cell.length_c   1.000
_cell.angle_alpha   90.00
_cell.angle_beta   90.00
_cell.angle_gamma   90.00
#
_symmetry.space_group_name_H-M   'P 1'
#
loop_
_entity.id
_entity.type
_entity.pdbx_description
1 polymer ?
#
loop_
_entity_poly.entity_id
_entity_poly.type
_entity_poly.pdbx_seq_one_letter_code
_entity_poly.pdbx_strand_id
1 'polypeptide(L)'
;MSLQAKILNLLSGIDDPGIRIEISRTIYYLYNVYKNNIASEESIKNDLMEICLLIVQEKEPTLSPEDQKKKAEKLANDILNAFKLETLTRRKILRYGV
;
A
#
# COMPACT_ATOMS: atom_id res chain seq x y z
N MET A 1 -6.63 11.51 -3.08
CA MET A 1 -7.12 10.58 -2.04
C MET A 1 -6.06 10.45 -0.98
N SER A 2 -6.43 10.47 0.30
CA SER A 2 -5.51 10.17 1.40
C SER A 2 -5.01 8.73 1.31
N LEU A 3 -3.88 8.42 1.95
CA LEU A 3 -3.39 7.05 2.08
C LEU A 3 -4.48 6.13 2.65
N GLN A 4 -5.21 6.62 3.64
CA GLN A 4 -6.40 5.95 4.21
C GLN A 4 -7.40 5.52 3.14
N ALA A 5 -7.80 6.42 2.23
CA ALA A 5 -8.76 6.11 1.19
C ALA A 5 -8.22 5.08 0.18
N LYS A 6 -6.91 5.12 -0.14
CA LYS A 6 -6.28 4.11 -0.99
C LYS A 6 -6.20 2.74 -0.32
N ILE A 7 -5.90 2.69 0.98
CA ILE A 7 -5.92 1.45 1.78
C ILE A 7 -7.35 0.89 1.82
N LEU A 8 -8.36 1.71 2.09
CA LEU A 8 -9.76 1.26 2.12
C LEU A 8 -10.21 0.71 0.75
N ASN A 9 -9.83 1.36 -0.35
CA ASN A 9 -10.11 0.86 -1.69
C ASN A 9 -9.38 -0.46 -1.99
N LEU A 10 -8.13 -0.63 -1.56
CA LEU A 10 -7.41 -1.89 -1.68
C LEU A 10 -8.13 -3.04 -0.96
N LEU A 11 -8.69 -2.75 0.22
CA LEU A 11 -9.38 -3.72 1.07
C LEU A 11 -10.82 -3.98 0.64
N SER A 12 -11.38 -3.17 -0.26
CA SER A 12 -12.75 -3.32 -0.76
C SER A 12 -12.91 -4.67 -1.48
N GLY A 13 -13.71 -5.59 -0.94
CA GLY A 13 -13.87 -6.95 -1.46
C GLY A 13 -13.06 -8.02 -0.72
N ILE A 14 -12.41 -7.68 0.40
CA ILE A 14 -12.02 -8.65 1.43
C ILE A 14 -13.12 -8.63 2.48
N ASP A 15 -13.84 -9.73 2.66
CA ASP A 15 -14.99 -9.78 3.57
C ASP A 15 -14.57 -9.93 5.03
N ASP A 16 -13.48 -10.66 5.28
CA ASP A 16 -12.94 -10.91 6.62
C ASP A 16 -12.41 -9.61 7.28
N PRO A 17 -13.00 -9.16 8.39
CA PRO A 17 -12.54 -7.95 9.09
C PRO A 17 -11.15 -8.05 9.70
N GLY A 18 -10.74 -9.23 10.17
CA GLY A 18 -9.43 -9.47 10.77
C GLY A 18 -8.32 -9.31 9.74
N ILE A 19 -8.48 -9.95 8.58
CA ILE A 19 -7.57 -9.85 7.44
C ILE A 19 -7.46 -8.39 6.97
N ARG A 20 -8.59 -7.66 6.88
CA ARG A 20 -8.58 -6.23 6.54
C ARG A 20 -7.76 -5.39 7.53
N ILE A 21 -7.87 -5.67 8.83
CA ILE A 21 -7.13 -4.96 9.88
C ILE A 21 -5.65 -5.27 9.79
N GLU A 22 -5.27 -6.53 9.61
CA GLU A 22 -3.87 -6.94 9.51
C GLU A 22 -3.18 -6.32 8.29
N ILE A 23 -3.79 -6.40 7.11
CA ILE A 23 -3.27 -5.75 5.90
C ILE A 23 -3.12 -4.25 6.10
N SER A 24 -4.13 -3.60 6.69
CA SER A 24 -4.05 -2.17 7.00
C SER A 24 -2.84 -1.86 7.87
N ARG A 25 -2.65 -2.62 8.95
CA ARG A 25 -1.51 -2.45 9.88
C ARG A 25 -0.18 -2.62 9.17
N THR A 26 -0.04 -3.63 8.32
CA THR A 26 1.20 -3.88 7.57
C THR A 26 1.50 -2.74 6.60
N ILE A 27 0.51 -2.24 5.85
CA ILE A 27 0.72 -1.09 4.95
C ILE A 27 1.09 0.18 5.73
N TYR A 28 0.47 0.43 6.88
CA TYR A 28 0.86 1.54 7.75
C TYR A 28 2.26 1.39 8.34
N TYR A 29 2.66 0.18 8.68
CA TYR A 29 4.02 -0.11 9.10
C TYR A 29 5.02 0.27 8.00
N LEU A 30 4.79 -0.20 6.76
CA LEU A 30 5.62 0.14 5.61
C LEU A 30 5.64 1.65 5.32
N TYR A 31 4.51 2.34 5.51
CA TYR A 31 4.47 3.81 5.41
C TYR A 31 5.37 4.48 6.46
N ASN A 32 5.37 3.99 7.70
CA ASN A 32 6.24 4.54 8.74
C ASN A 32 7.72 4.27 8.45
N VAL A 33 8.07 3.09 7.94
CA VAL A 33 9.42 2.76 7.48
C VAL A 33 9.84 3.72 6.35
N TYR A 34 8.96 3.93 5.36
CA TYR A 34 9.19 4.87 4.25
C TYR A 34 9.41 6.30 4.75
N LYS A 35 8.46 6.81 5.55
CA LYS A 35 8.44 8.19 6.04
C LYS A 35 9.69 8.56 6.83
N ASN A 36 10.24 7.59 7.56
CA ASN A 36 11.43 7.75 8.39
C ASN A 36 12.73 7.41 7.63
N ASN A 37 12.67 7.12 6.32
CA ASN A 37 13.81 6.70 5.50
C ASN A 37 14.59 5.52 6.10
N ILE A 38 13.90 4.56 6.74
CA ILE A 38 14.54 3.41 7.40
C ILE A 38 14.99 2.36 6.36
N ALA A 39 14.24 2.21 5.27
CA ALA A 39 14.53 1.27 4.19
C ALA A 39 14.50 1.99 2.82
N SER A 40 15.10 1.35 1.81
CA SER A 40 15.06 1.89 0.44
C SER A 40 13.65 1.82 -0.14
N GLU A 41 13.36 2.74 -1.05
CA GLU A 41 12.08 2.76 -1.77
C GLU A 41 11.82 1.44 -2.52
N GLU A 42 12.87 0.86 -3.11
CA GLU A 42 12.80 -0.42 -3.81
C GLU A 42 12.42 -1.58 -2.87
N SER A 43 13.03 -1.65 -1.68
CA SER A 43 12.68 -2.66 -0.68
C SER A 43 11.21 -2.55 -0.27
N ILE A 44 10.75 -1.32 -0.01
CA ILE A 44 9.36 -1.06 0.38
C ILE A 44 8.40 -1.41 -0.76
N LYS A 45 8.78 -1.16 -2.02
CA LYS A 45 7.99 -1.57 -3.18
C LYS A 45 7.86 -3.10 -3.27
N ASN A 46 8.95 -3.83 -3.01
CA ASN A 46 8.95 -5.30 -3.04
C ASN A 46 8.03 -5.85 -1.94
N ASP A 47 8.12 -5.33 -0.72
CA ASP A 47 7.24 -5.75 0.39
C ASP A 47 5.76 -5.44 0.08
N LEU A 48 5.47 -4.25 -0.48
CA LEU A 48 4.12 -3.89 -0.92
C LEU A 48 3.61 -4.82 -2.03
N MET A 49 4.49 -5.22 -2.94
CA MET A 49 4.16 -6.14 -4.04
C MET A 49 3.75 -7.51 -3.52
N GLU A 50 4.50 -8.07 -2.57
CA GLU A 50 4.19 -9.36 -1.96
C GLU A 50 2.82 -9.34 -1.26
N ILE A 51 2.56 -8.30 -0.46
CA ILE A 51 1.27 -8.13 0.23
C ILE A 51 0.14 -7.96 -0.78
N CYS A 52 0.32 -7.13 -1.81
CA CYS A 52 -0.69 -6.93 -2.84
C CYS A 52 -0.97 -8.22 -3.64
N LEU A 53 0.05 -9.04 -3.88
CA LEU A 53 -0.10 -10.31 -4.57
C LEU A 53 -0.95 -11.29 -3.76
N LEU A 54 -0.66 -11.44 -2.46
CA LEU A 54 -1.46 -12.28 -1.56
C LEU A 54 -2.93 -11.84 -1.55
N ILE A 55 -3.17 -10.52 -1.50
CA ILE A 55 -4.52 -9.95 -1.53
C ILE A 55 -5.24 -10.25 -2.85
N VAL A 56 -4.55 -10.10 -3.98
CA VAL A 56 -5.12 -10.36 -5.31
C VAL A 56 -5.41 -11.84 -5.50
N GLN A 57 -4.53 -12.72 -5.02
CA GLN A 57 -4.73 -14.18 -5.05
C GLN A 57 -5.97 -14.59 -4.26
N GLU A 58 -6.17 -13.99 -3.08
CA GLU A 58 -7.35 -14.27 -2.26
C GLU A 58 -8.64 -13.75 -2.89
N LYS A 59 -8.61 -12.53 -3.44
CA LYS A 59 -9.80 -11.89 -4.03
C LYS A 59 -10.20 -12.47 -5.38
N GLU A 60 -9.21 -12.82 -6.18
CA GLU A 60 -9.37 -13.19 -7.58
C GLU A 60 -8.57 -14.46 -7.88
N PRO A 61 -8.91 -15.60 -7.22
CA PRO A 61 -8.18 -16.85 -7.36
C PRO A 61 -8.28 -17.45 -8.77
N THR A 62 -9.27 -17.02 -9.56
CA THR A 62 -9.49 -17.49 -10.94
C THR A 62 -8.67 -16.74 -11.98
N LEU A 63 -8.02 -15.63 -11.61
CA LEU A 63 -7.11 -14.93 -12.53
C LEU A 63 -5.86 -15.76 -12.80
N SER A 64 -5.27 -15.57 -13.99
CA SER A 64 -3.98 -16.17 -14.29
C SER A 64 -2.89 -15.63 -13.36
N PRO A 65 -1.85 -16.41 -13.02
CA PRO A 65 -0.74 -15.92 -12.18
C PRO A 65 -0.07 -14.64 -12.73
N GLU A 66 -0.01 -14.51 -14.06
CA GLU A 66 0.57 -13.32 -14.70
C GLU A 66 -0.31 -12.08 -14.50
N ASP A 67 -1.63 -12.22 -14.65
CA ASP A 67 -2.57 -11.12 -14.45
C ASP A 67 -2.66 -10.72 -12.96
N GLN A 68 -2.61 -11.69 -12.05
CA GLN A 68 -2.52 -11.45 -10.61
C GLN A 68 -1.29 -10.60 -10.29
N LYS A 69 -0.12 -10.96 -10.86
CA LYS A 69 1.12 -10.22 -10.69
C LYS A 69 1.02 -8.79 -11.25
N LYS A 70 0.54 -8.61 -12.48
CA LYS A 70 0.37 -7.27 -13.08
C LYS A 70 -0.55 -6.38 -12.24
N LYS A 71 -1.63 -6.95 -11.71
CA LYS A 71 -2.57 -6.24 -10.86
C LYS A 71 -1.96 -5.86 -9.51
N ALA A 72 -1.25 -6.80 -8.87
CA ALA A 72 -0.52 -6.55 -7.63
C ALA A 72 0.52 -5.44 -7.80
N GLU A 73 1.26 -5.43 -8.92
CA GLU A 73 2.27 -4.42 -9.19
C GLU A 73 1.66 -3.03 -9.34
N LYS A 74 0.53 -2.94 -10.06
CA LYS A 74 -0.21 -1.68 -10.20
C LYS A 74 -0.65 -1.15 -8.83
N LEU A 75 -1.18 -2.02 -7.97
CA LEU A 75 -1.61 -1.66 -6.62
C LEU A 75 -0.44 -1.21 -5.74
N ALA A 76 0.67 -1.95 -5.75
CA ALA A 76 1.87 -1.60 -5.00
C ALA A 76 2.42 -0.22 -5.42
N ASN A 77 2.50 0.05 -6.73
CA ASN A 77 2.92 1.36 -7.25
C ASN A 77 1.95 2.48 -6.82
N ASP A 78 0.64 2.23 -6.86
CA ASP A 78 -0.37 3.20 -6.46
C ASP A 78 -0.34 3.55 -4.97
N ILE A 79 0.01 2.58 -4.11
CA ILE A 79 0.23 2.77 -2.67
C ILE A 79 1.52 3.52 -2.42
N LEU A 80 2.61 3.15 -3.10
CA LEU A 80 3.89 3.82 -2.96
C LEU A 80 3.81 5.30 -3.37
N ASN A 81 3.08 5.59 -4.45
CA ASN A 81 2.79 6.98 -4.85
C ASN A 81 2.00 7.74 -3.78
N ALA A 82 1.12 7.06 -3.04
CA ALA A 82 0.44 7.65 -1.89
C ALA A 82 1.41 7.96 -0.75
N PHE A 83 2.35 7.05 -0.44
CA PHE A 83 3.38 7.27 0.58
C PHE A 83 4.21 8.53 0.27
N LYS A 84 4.63 8.67 -0.99
CA LYS A 84 5.36 9.85 -1.50
C LYS A 84 4.56 11.13 -1.26
N LEU A 85 3.33 11.18 -1.76
CA LEU A 85 2.47 12.35 -1.66
C LEU A 85 2.21 12.73 -0.20
N GLU A 86 1.88 11.77 0.65
CA GLU A 86 1.56 12.04 2.06
C GLU A 86 2.79 12.52 2.83
N THR A 87 3.95 11.94 2.56
CA THR A 87 5.23 12.38 3.15
C THR A 87 5.60 13.80 2.71
N LEU A 88 5.42 14.13 1.41
CA LEU A 88 5.68 15.46 0.88
C LEU A 88 4.72 16.50 1.47
N THR A 89 3.42 16.19 1.53
CA THR A 89 2.41 17.07 2.15
C THR A 89 2.75 17.33 3.62
N ARG A 90 3.11 16.29 4.38
CA ARG A 90 3.50 16.43 5.79
C ARG A 90 4.74 17.30 5.97
N ARG A 91 5.76 17.12 5.12
CA ARG A 91 6.97 17.97 5.13
C ARG A 91 6.66 19.42 4.75
N LYS A 92 5.77 19.66 3.78
CA LYS A 92 5.33 21.01 3.42
C LYS A 92 4.60 21.70 4.56
N ILE A 93 3.66 21.01 5.24
CA ILE A 93 2.94 21.56 6.40
C ILE A 93 3.93 21.93 7.51
N LEU A 94 4.85 21.03 7.87
CA LEU A 94 5.87 21.30 8.89
C LEU A 94 6.80 22.46 8.54
N ARG A 95 7.09 22.68 7.24
CA ARG A 95 8.02 23.71 6.76
C ARG A 95 7.36 25.07 6.53
N TYR A 96 6.09 25.10 6.15
CA TYR A 96 5.39 26.32 5.74
C TYR A 96 4.23 26.73 6.67
N GLY A 97 3.94 25.97 7.72
CA GLY A 97 3.08 26.40 8.83
C GLY A 97 1.75 27.00 8.38
N VAL A 98 1.01 26.29 7.52
CA VAL A 98 -0.42 26.52 7.30
C VAL A 98 -1.19 25.53 8.14
#